data_AF-A0AAN5CL94-F1
#
_entry.id   AF-A0AAN5CL94-F1
#
_cell.length_a   1.000
_cell.length_b   1.000
_cell.length_c   1.000
_cell.angle_alpha   90.00
_cell.angle_beta   90.00
_cell.angle_gamma   90.00
#
_symmetry.space_group_name_H-M   'P 1'
#
loop_
_entity.id
_entity.type
_entity.pdbx_description
1 polymer ?
#
loop_
_entity_poly.entity_id
_entity_poly.type
_entity_poly.pdbx_seq_one_letter_code
_entity_poly.pdbx_strand_id
1 'polypeptide(L)'
;RNQCRSCRFQKCVAGGMNPKHVREERAKRPAVDSDEHESSEPPVEPHPILDRLCELERALDSGLRSERAELRRRVKEQFAIPDIDMSLNWHCERIMTDADITHSYYLAFLLLSEWAGDIPEFRVLPQTDQLLPFRQNFMIFSWMHFVYRSVLLRQERIGVPLGNGSYIPYREEEAAMMAPKWQRTYGVIARKLV
;
A
#
# COMPACT_ATOMS: atom_id res chain seq x y z
N ARG A 1 34.36 7.30 33.64
CA ARG A 1 34.35 6.88 32.20
C ARG A 1 33.16 5.98 31.83
N ASN A 2 32.71 5.07 32.70
CA ASN A 2 31.63 4.10 32.37
C ASN A 2 30.23 4.46 32.93
N GLN A 3 30.08 5.63 33.58
CA GLN A 3 28.80 6.08 34.15
C GLN A 3 27.72 6.38 33.11
N CYS A 4 28.10 6.83 31.91
CA CYS A 4 27.19 7.15 30.83
C CYS A 4 27.82 6.80 29.48
N ARG A 5 27.19 5.87 28.74
CA ARG A 5 27.66 5.42 27.43
C ARG A 5 27.54 6.52 26.36
N SER A 6 26.46 7.31 26.41
CA SER A 6 26.23 8.42 25.46
C SER A 6 27.31 9.51 25.57
N CYS A 7 27.57 10.02 26.78
CA CYS A 7 28.62 11.03 26.99
C CYS A 7 30.02 10.53 26.62
N ARG A 8 30.29 9.23 26.84
CA ARG A 8 31.55 8.61 26.42
C ARG A 8 31.67 8.58 24.89
N PHE A 9 30.60 8.18 24.18
CA PHE A 9 30.59 8.16 22.72
C PHE A 9 30.78 9.56 22.12
N GLN A 10 30.06 10.57 22.63
CA GLN A 10 30.21 11.96 22.18
C GLN A 10 31.64 12.48 22.35
N LYS A 11 32.30 12.19 23.49
CA LYS A 11 33.70 12.56 23.70
C LYS A 11 34.67 11.84 22.75
N CYS A 12 34.39 10.58 22.41
CA CYS A 12 35.18 9.82 21.43
C CYS A 12 35.08 10.45 20.03
N VAL A 13 33.89 10.81 19.58
CA VAL A 13 33.67 11.47 18.28
C VAL A 13 34.28 12.88 18.28
N ALA A 14 34.07 13.67 19.34
CA ALA A 14 34.69 14.99 19.49
C ALA A 14 36.23 14.94 19.53
N GLY A 15 36.80 13.83 20.03
CA GLY A 15 38.22 13.53 19.99
C GLY A 15 38.74 13.03 18.63
N GLY A 16 37.92 13.03 17.58
CA GLY A 16 38.32 12.69 16.22
C GLY A 16 38.13 11.22 15.80
N MET A 17 37.48 10.38 16.62
CA MET A 17 37.14 9.02 16.19
C MET A 17 36.05 9.06 15.11
N ASN A 18 36.34 8.52 13.93
CA ASN A 18 35.40 8.43 12.82
C ASN A 18 34.64 7.09 12.85
N PRO A 19 33.31 7.08 13.07
CA PRO A 19 32.50 5.86 13.08
C PRO A 19 32.58 5.07 11.76
N LYS A 20 32.85 5.74 10.64
CA LYS A 20 32.97 5.10 9.32
C LYS A 20 34.23 4.25 9.17
N HIS A 21 35.21 4.39 10.07
CA HIS A 21 36.44 3.58 10.06
C HIS A 21 36.30 2.31 10.92
N VAL A 22 35.18 2.15 11.63
CA VAL A 22 34.86 0.91 12.33
C VAL A 22 34.54 -0.13 11.27
N ARG A 23 35.46 -1.08 11.10
CA ARG A 23 35.22 -2.25 10.26
C ARG A 23 34.19 -3.13 10.96
N GLU A 24 33.25 -3.70 10.19
CA GLU A 24 32.36 -4.74 10.69
C GLU A 24 33.18 -5.89 11.30
N GLU A 25 32.64 -6.54 12.33
CA GLU A 25 33.30 -7.73 12.85
C GLU A 25 33.49 -8.73 11.72
N ARG A 26 34.70 -9.29 11.62
CA ARG A 26 35.01 -10.33 10.64
C ARG A 26 34.25 -11.60 11.05
N ALA A 27 32.97 -11.67 10.70
CA ALA A 27 32.26 -12.93 10.69
C ALA A 27 33.03 -13.89 9.77
N LYS A 28 33.37 -15.08 10.26
CA LYS A 28 33.78 -16.18 9.38
C LYS A 28 32.59 -16.45 8.46
N ARG A 29 32.62 -15.93 7.24
CA ARG A 29 31.70 -16.37 6.20
C ARG A 29 31.91 -17.89 6.06
N PRO A 30 30.85 -18.72 6.07
CA PRO A 30 31.00 -20.07 5.55
C PRO A 30 31.54 -19.96 4.13
N ALA A 31 32.48 -20.83 3.76
CA ALA A 31 33.09 -20.84 2.45
C ALA A 31 31.99 -21.10 1.41
N VAL A 32 31.58 -20.05 0.71
CA VAL A 32 30.83 -20.15 -0.53
C VAL A 32 31.87 -19.99 -1.62
N ASP A 33 32.10 -21.04 -2.39
CA ASP A 33 32.97 -21.02 -3.57
C ASP A 33 32.55 -19.85 -4.47
N SER A 34 33.47 -18.91 -4.63
CA SER A 34 33.30 -17.79 -5.54
C SER A 34 33.94 -18.16 -6.87
N ASP A 35 33.15 -18.72 -7.79
CA ASP A 35 33.50 -18.68 -9.20
C ASP A 35 33.33 -17.25 -9.71
N GLU A 36 34.41 -16.70 -10.25
CA GLU A 36 34.47 -15.41 -10.93
C GLU A 36 33.65 -15.51 -12.22
N HIS A 37 32.45 -14.92 -12.26
CA HIS A 37 31.69 -14.75 -13.50
C HIS A 37 31.63 -13.28 -13.90
N GLU A 38 32.14 -13.01 -15.10
CA GLU A 38 32.05 -11.73 -15.79
C GLU A 38 30.61 -11.18 -15.76
N SER A 39 30.51 -9.88 -15.47
CA SER A 39 29.27 -9.10 -15.47
C SER A 39 28.62 -9.04 -16.86
N SER A 40 27.92 -10.11 -17.21
CA SER A 40 26.68 -10.00 -18.00
C SER A 40 25.54 -10.02 -16.98
N GLU A 41 24.71 -8.98 -16.94
CA GLU A 41 23.51 -9.01 -16.10
C GLU A 41 22.70 -10.24 -16.51
N PRO A 42 22.55 -11.27 -15.65
CA PRO A 42 21.75 -12.42 -16.00
C PRO A 42 20.32 -11.93 -16.27
N PRO A 43 19.57 -12.58 -17.18
CA PRO A 43 18.15 -12.28 -17.35
C PRO A 43 17.50 -12.27 -15.97
N VAL A 44 16.83 -11.17 -15.62
CA VAL A 44 16.11 -11.06 -14.35
C VAL A 44 14.99 -12.10 -14.38
N GLU A 45 15.25 -13.29 -13.86
CA GLU A 45 14.21 -14.28 -13.68
C GLU A 45 13.19 -13.70 -12.71
N PRO A 46 11.89 -13.67 -13.07
CA PRO A 46 10.87 -13.12 -12.20
C PRO A 46 10.90 -13.90 -10.89
N HIS A 47 11.04 -13.17 -9.78
CA HIS A 47 11.05 -13.77 -8.45
C HIS A 47 9.79 -14.65 -8.29
N PRO A 48 9.89 -15.87 -7.75
CA PRO A 48 8.80 -16.85 -7.68
C PRO A 48 7.54 -16.36 -6.93
N ILE A 49 7.64 -15.21 -6.25
CA ILE A 49 6.52 -14.57 -5.56
C ILE A 49 5.63 -13.76 -6.52
N LEU A 50 6.13 -13.32 -7.69
CA LEU A 50 5.37 -12.45 -8.59
C LEU A 50 4.10 -13.15 -9.08
N ASP A 51 4.22 -14.39 -9.55
CA ASP A 51 3.06 -15.17 -10.03
C ASP A 51 2.02 -15.32 -8.93
N ARG A 52 2.50 -15.58 -7.70
CA ARG A 52 1.63 -15.69 -6.53
C ARG A 52 0.90 -14.38 -6.22
N LEU A 53 1.59 -13.24 -6.26
CA LEU A 53 0.97 -11.93 -6.03
C LEU A 53 -0.03 -11.58 -7.14
N CYS A 54 0.27 -11.91 -8.40
CA CYS A 54 -0.65 -11.72 -9.51
C CYS A 54 -1.91 -12.59 -9.38
N GLU A 55 -1.78 -13.83 -8.91
CA GLU A 55 -2.93 -14.70 -8.58
C GLU A 55 -3.80 -14.11 -7.48
N LEU A 56 -3.18 -13.57 -6.42
CA LEU A 56 -3.90 -12.93 -5.32
C LEU A 56 -4.69 -11.70 -5.79
N GLU A 57 -4.10 -10.87 -6.65
CA GLU A 57 -4.79 -9.70 -7.21
C GLU A 57 -6.01 -10.12 -8.05
N ARG A 58 -5.86 -11.11 -8.93
CA ARG A 58 -6.99 -11.65 -9.72
C ARG A 58 -8.07 -12.29 -8.83
N ALA A 59 -7.66 -12.94 -7.74
CA ALA A 59 -8.58 -13.53 -6.79
C ALA A 59 -9.40 -12.46 -6.05
N LEU A 60 -8.87 -11.25 -5.84
CA LEU A 60 -9.64 -10.13 -5.29
C LEU A 60 -10.81 -9.72 -6.19
N ASP A 61 -10.59 -9.72 -7.50
CA ASP A 61 -11.61 -9.33 -8.48
C ASP A 61 -12.75 -10.32 -8.63
N SER A 62 -12.46 -11.61 -8.51
CA SER A 62 -13.47 -12.68 -8.75
C SER A 62 -14.55 -12.79 -7.67
N GLY A 63 -14.45 -12.06 -6.56
CA GLY A 63 -15.41 -12.13 -5.44
C GLY A 63 -15.50 -13.52 -4.78
N LEU A 64 -14.65 -14.47 -5.17
CA LEU A 64 -14.82 -15.91 -4.95
C LEU A 64 -14.53 -16.40 -3.52
N ARG A 65 -14.36 -15.48 -2.56
CA ARG A 65 -13.93 -15.82 -1.19
C ARG A 65 -15.05 -15.54 -0.20
N SER A 66 -15.77 -16.59 0.17
CA SER A 66 -16.80 -16.57 1.22
C SER A 66 -16.32 -15.92 2.53
N GLU A 67 -15.03 -16.06 2.87
CA GLU A 67 -14.40 -15.43 4.05
C GLU A 67 -14.37 -13.90 4.00
N ARG A 68 -14.41 -13.28 2.81
CA ARG A 68 -14.40 -11.82 2.64
C ARG A 68 -15.72 -11.18 3.04
N ALA A 69 -16.84 -11.80 2.65
CA ALA A 69 -18.17 -11.39 3.09
C ALA A 69 -18.30 -11.46 4.62
N GLU A 70 -17.66 -12.45 5.25
CA GLU A 70 -17.67 -12.60 6.71
C GLU A 70 -16.84 -11.54 7.42
N LEU A 71 -15.64 -11.20 6.92
CA LEU A 71 -14.84 -10.11 7.48
C LEU A 71 -15.60 -8.78 7.42
N ARG A 72 -16.20 -8.47 6.27
CA ARG A 72 -17.02 -7.27 6.07
C ARG A 72 -18.19 -7.22 7.05
N ARG A 73 -18.92 -8.33 7.20
CA ARG A 73 -20.01 -8.46 8.19
C ARG A 73 -19.52 -8.21 9.61
N ARG A 74 -18.44 -8.89 10.03
CA ARG A 74 -17.86 -8.74 11.38
C ARG A 74 -17.42 -7.32 11.68
N VAL A 75 -16.79 -6.64 10.72
CA VAL A 75 -16.36 -5.24 10.87
C VAL A 75 -17.57 -4.32 11.03
N LYS A 76 -18.63 -4.51 10.22
CA LYS A 76 -19.87 -3.72 10.36
C LYS A 76 -20.50 -3.89 11.74
N GLU A 77 -20.60 -5.13 12.23
CA GLU A 77 -21.16 -5.46 13.55
C GLU A 77 -20.31 -4.90 14.70
N GLN A 78 -18.99 -5.08 14.64
CA GLN A 78 -18.09 -4.73 15.73
C GLN A 78 -17.93 -3.22 15.91
N PHE A 79 -17.91 -2.46 14.81
CA PHE A 79 -17.59 -1.03 14.85
C PHE A 79 -18.82 -0.12 14.70
N ALA A 80 -20.03 -0.70 14.64
CA ALA A 80 -21.28 0.03 14.41
C ALA A 80 -21.13 1.06 13.26
N ILE A 81 -20.44 0.64 12.21
CA ILE A 81 -20.26 1.48 11.01
C ILE A 81 -21.66 1.82 10.51
N PRO A 82 -21.93 3.07 10.07
CA PRO A 82 -23.21 3.44 9.47
C PRO A 82 -23.64 2.44 8.40
N ASP A 83 -24.88 2.49 7.92
CA ASP A 83 -25.36 1.59 6.84
C ASP A 83 -24.69 1.91 5.49
N ILE A 84 -23.38 1.67 5.45
CA ILE A 84 -22.46 1.86 4.36
C ILE A 84 -22.54 0.58 3.56
N ASP A 85 -22.85 0.73 2.28
CA ASP A 85 -22.78 -0.37 1.35
C ASP A 85 -21.33 -0.82 1.20
N MET A 86 -21.03 -2.04 1.62
CA MET A 86 -19.69 -2.62 1.48
C MET A 86 -19.49 -3.33 0.14
N SER A 87 -20.46 -3.22 -0.79
CA SER A 87 -20.27 -3.65 -2.17
C SER A 87 -19.21 -2.77 -2.85
N LEU A 88 -18.42 -3.38 -3.73
CA LEU A 88 -17.42 -2.67 -4.51
C LEU A 88 -18.03 -2.32 -5.87
N ASN A 89 -18.14 -1.02 -6.16
CA ASN A 89 -18.47 -0.50 -7.48
C ASN A 89 -17.35 0.39 -8.01
N TRP A 90 -16.65 -0.08 -9.03
CA TRP A 90 -15.50 0.59 -9.63
C TRP A 90 -15.83 1.40 -10.88
N HIS A 91 -17.12 1.57 -11.22
CA HIS A 91 -17.54 2.40 -12.34
C HIS A 91 -17.56 3.89 -11.94
N CYS A 92 -17.10 4.74 -12.84
CA CYS A 92 -17.10 6.20 -12.69
C CYS A 92 -18.49 6.75 -13.03
N GLU A 93 -19.46 6.56 -12.14
CA GLU A 93 -20.86 6.93 -12.41
C GLU A 93 -21.18 8.37 -11.99
N ARG A 94 -20.57 8.85 -10.91
CA ARG A 94 -20.82 10.19 -10.36
C ARG A 94 -19.59 10.81 -9.71
N ILE A 95 -19.50 12.14 -9.71
CA ILE A 95 -18.43 12.88 -9.04
C ILE A 95 -18.57 12.70 -7.51
N MET A 96 -17.44 12.51 -6.84
CA MET A 96 -17.40 12.24 -5.41
C MET A 96 -17.81 13.43 -4.53
N THR A 97 -18.40 13.10 -3.38
CA THR A 97 -18.76 14.00 -2.28
C THR A 97 -17.88 13.75 -1.05
N ASP A 98 -18.07 14.56 0.00
CA ASP A 98 -17.41 14.37 1.29
C ASP A 98 -17.65 12.99 1.93
N ALA A 99 -18.89 12.50 1.82
CA ALA A 99 -19.27 11.21 2.37
C ALA A 99 -18.59 10.06 1.60
N ASP A 100 -18.42 10.23 0.29
CA ASP A 100 -17.85 9.20 -0.57
C ASP A 100 -16.38 8.94 -0.30
N ILE A 101 -15.61 9.97 0.05
CA ILE A 101 -14.21 9.81 0.43
C ILE A 101 -14.09 9.03 1.73
N THR A 102 -14.99 9.31 2.68
CA THR A 102 -15.00 8.56 3.94
C THR A 102 -15.40 7.10 3.70
N HIS A 103 -16.40 6.87 2.85
CA HIS A 103 -16.82 5.54 2.43
C HIS A 103 -15.69 4.79 1.69
N SER A 104 -15.00 5.43 0.74
CA SER A 104 -13.91 4.81 0.00
C SER A 104 -12.76 4.39 0.90
N TYR A 105 -12.50 5.11 2.00
CA TYR A 105 -11.52 4.67 3.00
C TYR A 105 -11.92 3.40 3.74
N TYR A 106 -13.20 3.23 4.08
CA TYR A 106 -13.66 1.98 4.67
C TYR A 106 -13.50 0.80 3.68
N LEU A 107 -13.88 1.02 2.42
CA LEU A 107 -13.73 0.01 1.37
C LEU A 107 -12.26 -0.34 1.11
N ALA A 108 -11.40 0.67 1.04
CA ALA A 108 -9.97 0.48 0.82
C ALA A 108 -9.29 -0.22 2.01
N PHE A 109 -9.75 0.05 3.24
CA PHE A 109 -9.24 -0.63 4.42
C PHE A 109 -9.56 -2.11 4.36
N LEU A 110 -10.81 -2.45 4.06
CA LEU A 110 -11.25 -3.83 3.88
C LEU A 110 -10.48 -4.51 2.74
N LEU A 111 -10.32 -3.83 1.60
CA LEU A 111 -9.54 -4.33 0.47
C LEU A 111 -8.10 -4.68 0.86
N LEU A 112 -7.40 -3.78 1.56
CA LEU A 112 -6.02 -4.04 2.00
C LEU A 112 -5.97 -5.15 3.05
N SER A 113 -6.92 -5.19 3.98
CA SER A 113 -7.03 -6.25 4.99
C SER A 113 -7.22 -7.62 4.35
N GLU A 114 -8.09 -7.71 3.35
CA GLU A 114 -8.33 -8.94 2.58
C GLU A 114 -7.10 -9.32 1.75
N TRP A 115 -6.52 -8.38 1.00
CA TRP A 115 -5.33 -8.61 0.18
C TRP A 115 -4.15 -9.11 1.01
N ALA A 116 -3.87 -8.49 2.16
CA ALA A 116 -2.77 -8.91 3.01
C ALA A 116 -3.06 -10.23 3.75
N GLY A 117 -4.31 -10.44 4.18
CA GLY A 117 -4.75 -11.69 4.81
C GLY A 117 -4.61 -12.91 3.88
N ASP A 118 -4.64 -12.67 2.58
CA ASP A 118 -4.48 -13.69 1.56
C ASP A 118 -3.02 -14.14 1.35
N ILE A 119 -2.04 -13.41 1.90
CA ILE A 119 -0.61 -13.74 1.86
C ILE A 119 -0.26 -14.62 3.07
N PRO A 120 0.07 -15.91 2.88
CA PRO A 120 0.37 -16.83 3.98
C PRO A 120 1.51 -16.37 4.90
N GLU A 121 2.57 -15.83 4.31
CA GLU A 121 3.75 -15.33 4.99
C GLU A 121 3.45 -14.08 5.83
N PHE A 122 2.44 -13.30 5.44
CA PHE A 122 2.00 -12.15 6.22
C PHE A 122 1.26 -12.59 7.49
N ARG A 123 0.43 -13.65 7.40
CA ARG A 123 -0.35 -14.15 8.54
C ARG A 123 0.49 -14.72 9.68
N VAL A 124 1.71 -15.20 9.39
CA VAL A 124 2.61 -15.73 10.42
C VAL A 124 3.37 -14.64 11.18
N LEU A 125 3.34 -13.40 10.71
CA LEU A 125 4.00 -12.28 11.39
C LEU A 125 3.30 -11.94 12.72
N PRO A 126 4.03 -11.42 13.72
CA PRO A 126 3.42 -10.85 14.91
C PRO A 126 2.42 -9.75 14.56
N GLN A 127 1.36 -9.59 15.37
CA GLN A 127 0.33 -8.58 15.10
C GLN A 127 0.90 -7.16 15.03
N THR A 128 1.91 -6.83 15.85
CA THR A 128 2.62 -5.54 15.79
C THR A 128 3.26 -5.30 14.42
N ASP A 129 3.84 -6.34 13.83
CA ASP A 129 4.54 -6.26 12.55
C ASP A 129 3.54 -6.26 11.39
N GLN A 130 2.41 -6.97 11.52
CA GLN A 130 1.30 -6.87 10.57
C GLN A 130 0.74 -5.44 10.49
N LEU A 131 0.64 -4.72 11.61
CA LEU A 131 0.10 -3.36 11.63
C LEU A 131 1.02 -2.31 10.98
N LEU A 132 2.33 -2.56 10.90
CA LEU A 132 3.30 -1.60 10.36
C LEU A 132 3.07 -1.31 8.86
N PRO A 133 3.02 -2.33 7.96
CA PRO A 133 2.72 -2.11 6.55
C PRO A 133 1.38 -1.42 6.32
N PHE A 134 0.35 -1.74 7.12
CA PHE A 134 -0.96 -1.10 7.02
C PHE A 134 -0.85 0.39 7.31
N ARG A 135 -0.21 0.79 8.42
CA ARG A 135 -0.11 2.21 8.79
C ARG A 135 0.73 3.02 7.82
N GLN A 136 1.75 2.42 7.24
CA GLN A 136 2.67 3.12 6.33
C GLN A 136 2.14 3.18 4.89
N ASN A 137 1.49 2.10 4.42
CA ASN A 137 1.19 1.93 3.00
C ASN A 137 -0.30 1.98 2.65
N PHE A 138 -1.20 2.15 3.63
CA PHE A 138 -2.64 2.19 3.39
C PHE A 138 -3.02 3.14 2.23
N MET A 139 -2.53 4.37 2.29
CA MET A 139 -2.88 5.37 1.28
C MET A 139 -2.32 5.01 -0.10
N ILE A 140 -1.03 4.65 -0.19
CA ILE A 140 -0.41 4.39 -1.49
C ILE A 140 -0.98 3.13 -2.16
N PHE A 141 -1.24 2.07 -1.38
CA PHE A 141 -1.89 0.86 -1.87
C PHE A 141 -3.28 1.18 -2.44
N SER A 142 -4.09 1.94 -1.70
CA SER A 142 -5.43 2.32 -2.12
C SER A 142 -5.41 3.08 -3.45
N TRP A 143 -4.53 4.09 -3.56
CA TRP A 143 -4.39 4.88 -4.79
C TRP A 143 -3.91 4.06 -5.98
N MET A 144 -2.93 3.18 -5.78
CA MET A 144 -2.45 2.28 -6.83
C MET A 144 -3.58 1.36 -7.32
N HIS A 145 -4.35 0.78 -6.40
CA HIS A 145 -5.48 -0.06 -6.75
C HIS A 145 -6.56 0.75 -7.50
N PHE A 146 -6.93 1.93 -7.02
CA PHE A 146 -7.93 2.78 -7.69
C PHE A 146 -7.55 3.11 -9.14
N VAL A 147 -6.29 3.50 -9.36
CA VAL A 147 -5.75 3.76 -10.71
C VAL A 147 -5.72 2.49 -11.55
N TYR A 148 -5.26 1.37 -10.99
CA TYR A 148 -5.29 0.07 -11.67
C TYR A 148 -6.71 -0.30 -12.13
N ARG A 149 -7.73 -0.09 -11.29
CA ARG A 149 -9.14 -0.33 -11.64
C ARG A 149 -9.63 0.57 -12.77
N SER A 150 -9.18 1.83 -12.82
CA SER A 150 -9.51 2.72 -13.93
C SER A 150 -8.99 2.16 -15.26
N VAL A 151 -7.76 1.65 -15.30
CA VAL A 151 -7.15 1.07 -16.51
C VAL A 151 -7.84 -0.23 -16.89
N LEU A 152 -8.09 -1.13 -15.93
CA LEU A 152 -8.74 -2.42 -16.18
C LEU A 152 -10.13 -2.26 -16.80
N LEU A 153 -10.88 -1.24 -16.36
CA LEU A 153 -12.22 -0.93 -16.84
C LEU A 153 -12.25 0.07 -18.02
N ARG A 154 -11.08 0.47 -18.55
CA ARG A 154 -10.95 1.44 -19.64
C ARG A 154 -11.56 2.83 -19.35
N GLN A 155 -11.45 3.27 -18.10
CA GLN A 155 -11.95 4.54 -17.57
C GLN A 155 -10.81 5.52 -17.22
N GLU A 156 -9.56 5.22 -17.60
CA GLU A 156 -8.36 6.00 -17.30
C GLU A 156 -8.37 7.42 -17.88
N ARG A 157 -9.32 7.75 -18.76
CA ARG A 157 -9.53 9.11 -19.29
C ARG A 157 -10.63 9.89 -18.56
N ILE A 158 -11.41 9.22 -17.72
CA ILE A 158 -12.55 9.81 -16.99
C ILE A 158 -12.05 10.35 -15.64
N GLY A 159 -11.49 9.46 -14.83
CA GLY A 159 -11.06 9.80 -13.48
C GLY A 159 -10.62 8.57 -12.68
N VAL A 160 -10.33 8.81 -11.40
CA VAL A 160 -9.93 7.77 -10.44
C VAL A 160 -11.19 7.25 -9.72
N PRO A 161 -11.60 5.98 -9.91
CA PRO A 161 -12.75 5.41 -9.22
C PRO A 161 -12.43 5.13 -7.76
N LEU A 162 -13.40 5.37 -6.87
CA LEU A 162 -13.23 5.23 -5.42
C LEU A 162 -13.81 3.93 -4.85
N GLY A 163 -14.37 3.07 -5.69
CA GLY A 163 -14.90 1.76 -5.29
C GLY A 163 -16.33 1.77 -4.75
N ASN A 164 -16.99 2.93 -4.71
CA ASN A 164 -18.40 3.10 -4.31
C ASN A 164 -19.26 3.75 -5.40
N GLY A 165 -18.87 3.59 -6.67
CA GLY A 165 -19.53 4.20 -7.84
C GLY A 165 -19.21 5.69 -8.03
N SER A 166 -18.49 6.30 -7.08
CA SER A 166 -18.02 7.68 -7.22
C SER A 166 -16.58 7.73 -7.77
N TYR A 167 -16.23 8.86 -8.38
CA TYR A 167 -14.88 9.07 -8.93
C TYR A 167 -14.35 10.49 -8.70
N ILE A 168 -13.03 10.61 -8.82
CA ILE A 168 -12.30 11.87 -8.84
C ILE A 168 -11.98 12.21 -10.29
N PRO A 169 -12.59 13.26 -10.88
CA PRO A 169 -12.39 13.62 -12.27
C PRO A 169 -10.97 14.10 -12.55
N TYR A 170 -10.47 13.80 -13.75
CA TYR A 170 -9.23 14.39 -14.27
C TYR A 170 -9.44 15.78 -14.89
N ARG A 171 -10.62 16.00 -15.48
CA ARG A 171 -10.97 17.25 -16.15
C ARG A 171 -11.22 18.35 -15.13
N GLU A 172 -10.70 19.55 -15.41
CA GLU A 172 -10.79 20.69 -14.50
C GLU A 172 -12.23 21.18 -14.31
N GLU A 173 -13.03 21.17 -15.38
CA GLU A 173 -14.45 21.55 -15.35
C GLU A 173 -15.26 20.66 -14.40
N GLU A 174 -15.06 19.35 -14.47
CA GLU A 174 -15.70 18.39 -13.56
C GLU A 174 -15.11 18.49 -12.14
N ALA A 175 -13.80 18.70 -12.01
CA ALA A 175 -13.16 18.89 -10.71
C ALA A 175 -13.65 20.16 -9.98
N ALA A 176 -14.14 21.17 -10.70
CA ALA A 176 -14.75 22.36 -10.12
C ALA A 176 -16.11 22.08 -9.43
N MET A 177 -16.75 20.95 -9.75
CA MET A 177 -17.97 20.50 -9.06
C MET A 177 -17.69 19.85 -7.69
N MET A 178 -16.43 19.50 -7.41
CA MET A 178 -16.03 18.93 -6.13
C MET A 178 -15.99 20.00 -5.04
N ALA A 179 -16.09 19.57 -3.77
CA ALA A 179 -15.86 20.48 -2.65
C ALA A 179 -14.46 21.12 -2.73
N PRO A 180 -14.31 22.44 -2.45
CA PRO A 180 -13.04 23.16 -2.67
C PRO A 180 -11.81 22.55 -1.98
N LYS A 181 -11.98 21.93 -0.81
CA LYS A 181 -10.91 21.24 -0.08
C LYS A 181 -10.34 20.03 -0.86
N TRP A 182 -11.20 19.33 -1.59
CA TRP A 182 -10.80 18.16 -2.38
C TRP A 182 -10.23 18.56 -3.73
N GLN A 183 -10.73 19.63 -4.32
CA GLN A 183 -10.16 20.17 -5.55
C GLN A 183 -8.68 20.54 -5.37
N ARG A 184 -8.32 21.13 -4.22
CA ARG A 184 -6.95 21.53 -3.86
C ARG A 184 -6.05 20.37 -3.44
N THR A 185 -6.60 19.19 -3.15
CA THR A 185 -5.86 18.00 -2.71
C THR A 185 -5.95 16.91 -3.76
N TYR A 186 -7.04 16.15 -3.76
CA TYR A 186 -7.27 15.05 -4.71
C TYR A 186 -7.37 15.48 -6.16
N GLY A 187 -7.95 16.65 -6.45
CA GLY A 187 -7.97 17.17 -7.81
C GLY A 187 -6.55 17.42 -8.35
N VAL A 188 -5.62 17.87 -7.50
CA VAL A 188 -4.21 18.05 -7.87
C VAL A 188 -3.53 16.72 -8.11
N ILE A 189 -3.79 15.71 -7.28
CA ILE A 189 -3.21 14.37 -7.42
C ILE A 189 -3.72 13.71 -8.70
N ALA A 190 -5.04 13.73 -8.93
CA ALA A 190 -5.66 13.14 -10.11
C ALA A 190 -5.08 13.72 -11.40
N ARG A 191 -4.89 15.05 -11.49
CA ARG A 191 -4.27 15.68 -12.67
C ARG A 191 -2.83 15.24 -12.95
N LYS A 192 -2.09 14.77 -11.94
CA LYS A 192 -0.71 14.26 -12.11
C LYS A 192 -0.66 12.81 -12.59
N LEU A 193 -1.79 12.10 -12.59
CA LEU A 193 -1.89 10.70 -12.99
C LEU A 193 -2.23 10.53 -14.48
N VAL A 194 -2.50 11.63 -15.19
CA VAL A 194 -2.78 11.68 -16.65
C VAL A 194 -1.56 12.16 -17.41
#